data_AF-A0A6J4XHT2-F1
#
_entry.id   AF-A0A6J4XHT2-F1
#
_cell.length_a   1.000
_cell.length_b   1.000
_cell.length_c   1.000
_cell.angle_alpha   90.00
_cell.angle_beta   90.00
_cell.angle_gamma   90.00
#
_symmetry.space_group_name_H-M   'P 1'
#
loop_
_entity.id
_entity.type
_entity.pdbx_description
1 polymer ?
#
loop_
_entity_poly.entity_id
_entity_poly.type
_entity_poly.pdbx_seq_one_letter_code
_entity_poly.pdbx_strand_id
1 'polypeptide(L)'
;MPGETKTKRFIYATQGVCPPEILFKINNGSLAEIRFVGGGCPGNAQLVARLLEGKPLAEALEYLVGIDCRNGTSCPDQLAAAVTAAKNGSLTPAESFRVHTDASDRGRVGLISAIEGNHLILEKLIGHMQSSEIEACYCLGNLTGDPAQTKDLIRKIRAHKTFAIQGANDWCYAQGQEKKCMPPLEQKDRDWLLRLPQVLRFQMQQKKGMVFFGDYIQRLPDYSDFEPFALEMNMVCGLTNFMQDETVFPALEAMIPQFQVDIIIFSQLKKWGHWHIAGKDFISLGPASDANGISWGQLEVADEKIEFKVMHAEYKGG
;
A
#
# COMPACT_ATOMS: atom_id res chain seq x y z
N MET A 1 6.33 34.23 14.90
CA MET A 1 5.95 32.82 14.67
C MET A 1 5.87 32.64 13.16
N PRO A 2 6.75 31.85 12.52
CA PRO A 2 6.60 31.58 11.10
C PRO A 2 5.31 30.77 10.94
N GLY A 3 4.36 31.31 10.20
CA GLY A 3 3.04 30.71 10.02
C GLY A 3 3.15 29.29 9.49
N GLU A 4 2.42 28.36 10.08
CA GLU A 4 2.32 26.98 9.62
C GLU A 4 2.04 26.94 8.12
N THR A 5 3.00 26.41 7.38
CA THR A 5 2.89 26.08 5.97
C THR A 5 1.75 25.08 5.81
N LYS A 6 0.57 25.51 5.34
CA LYS A 6 -0.57 24.61 5.08
C LYS A 6 -0.34 23.90 3.75
N THR A 7 0.55 22.92 3.75
CA THR A 7 0.72 21.99 2.63
C THR A 7 -0.44 21.00 2.65
N LYS A 8 -1.13 20.87 1.52
CA LYS A 8 -2.19 19.86 1.34
C LYS A 8 -1.87 18.99 0.13
N ARG A 9 -1.95 17.68 0.30
CA ARG A 9 -1.78 16.71 -0.78
C ARG A 9 -3.12 16.36 -1.40
N PHE A 10 -3.14 16.16 -2.72
CA PHE A 10 -4.33 15.79 -3.48
C PHE A 10 -4.02 14.64 -4.42
N ILE A 11 -5.04 13.81 -4.65
CA ILE A 11 -5.03 12.71 -5.60
C ILE A 11 -6.27 12.86 -6.47
N TYR A 12 -6.09 12.98 -7.78
CA TYR A 12 -7.17 13.21 -8.72
C TYR A 12 -7.26 12.09 -9.76
N ALA A 13 -8.43 11.45 -9.87
CA ALA A 13 -8.72 10.46 -10.91
C ALA A 13 -9.06 11.18 -12.22
N THR A 14 -8.21 11.01 -13.23
CA THR A 14 -8.36 11.71 -14.50
C THR A 14 -9.40 11.04 -15.40
N GLN A 15 -9.86 11.78 -16.41
CA GLN A 15 -10.75 11.26 -17.44
C GLN A 15 -10.20 11.57 -18.83
N GLY A 16 -10.36 10.66 -19.78
CA GLY A 16 -10.02 10.88 -21.19
C GLY A 16 -8.53 10.97 -21.53
N VAL A 17 -7.61 10.81 -20.57
CA VAL A 17 -6.15 10.92 -20.78
C VAL A 17 -5.39 9.64 -20.43
N CYS A 18 -4.10 9.58 -20.78
CA CYS A 18 -3.28 8.39 -20.54
C CYS A 18 -3.01 8.06 -19.04
N PRO A 19 -2.55 9.01 -18.19
CA PRO A 19 -2.33 8.72 -16.78
C PRO A 19 -3.66 8.68 -16.04
N PRO A 20 -4.05 7.58 -15.37
CA PRO A 20 -5.32 7.49 -14.64
C PRO A 20 -5.40 8.37 -13.38
N GLU A 21 -4.25 8.83 -12.88
CA GLU A 21 -4.17 9.58 -11.62
C GLU A 21 -3.14 10.71 -11.71
N ILE A 22 -3.45 11.83 -11.05
CA ILE A 22 -2.52 12.94 -10.82
C ILE A 22 -2.39 13.17 -9.33
N LEU A 23 -1.16 13.15 -8.84
CA LEU A 23 -0.82 13.53 -7.48
C LEU A 23 -0.19 14.92 -7.52
N PHE A 24 -0.57 15.79 -6.60
CA PHE A 24 0.05 17.10 -6.46
C PHE A 24 -0.14 17.62 -5.04
N LYS A 25 0.66 18.61 -4.68
CA LYS A 25 0.50 19.37 -3.43
C LYS A 25 0.16 20.82 -3.75
N ILE A 26 -0.58 21.43 -2.84
CA ILE A 26 -0.75 22.88 -2.77
C ILE A 26 -0.02 23.33 -1.50
N ASN A 27 1.06 24.09 -1.67
CA ASN A 27 1.83 24.69 -0.61
C ASN A 27 1.58 26.20 -0.63
N ASN A 28 0.88 26.73 0.38
CA ASN A 28 0.61 28.17 0.52
C ASN A 28 0.03 28.84 -0.75
N GLY A 29 -0.83 28.12 -1.48
CA GLY A 29 -1.44 28.62 -2.73
C GLY A 29 -0.57 28.47 -3.99
N SER A 30 0.52 27.71 -3.92
CA SER A 30 1.35 27.32 -5.05
C SER A 30 1.32 25.81 -5.30
N LEU A 31 1.44 25.40 -6.55
CA LEU A 31 1.60 24.00 -6.94
C LEU A 31 2.97 23.48 -6.53
N ALA A 32 3.02 22.23 -6.08
CA ALA A 32 4.26 21.52 -5.77
C ALA A 32 4.10 20.01 -5.99
N GLU A 33 5.21 19.31 -6.20
CA GLU A 33 5.29 17.84 -6.25
C GLU A 33 4.28 17.18 -7.21
N ILE A 34 4.13 17.72 -8.42
CA ILE A 34 3.20 17.20 -9.42
C ILE A 34 3.73 15.87 -9.98
N ARG A 35 2.89 14.82 -9.96
CA ARG A 35 3.17 13.51 -10.57
C ARG A 35 1.95 13.00 -11.34
N PHE A 36 2.15 12.72 -12.62
CA PHE A 36 1.21 11.95 -13.44
C PHE A 36 1.57 10.47 -13.31
N VAL A 37 0.65 9.64 -12.82
CA VAL A 37 0.95 8.26 -12.43
C VAL A 37 0.17 7.27 -13.28
N GLY A 38 0.88 6.25 -13.79
CA GLY A 38 0.26 5.08 -14.42
C GLY A 38 0.15 5.14 -15.95
N GLY A 39 0.84 6.08 -16.62
CA GLY A 39 0.90 6.16 -18.08
C GLY A 39 1.21 7.55 -18.63
N GLY A 40 1.20 7.68 -19.96
CA GLY A 40 1.44 8.95 -20.66
C GLY A 40 2.88 9.16 -21.13
N CYS A 41 3.17 10.35 -21.67
CA CYS A 41 4.50 10.73 -22.16
C CYS A 41 5.38 11.15 -20.97
N PRO A 42 6.47 10.41 -20.65
CA PRO A 42 7.32 10.73 -19.50
C PRO A 42 7.99 12.10 -19.62
N GLY A 43 8.41 12.49 -20.83
CA GLY A 43 9.01 13.80 -21.08
C GLY A 43 8.05 14.95 -20.81
N ASN A 44 6.79 14.82 -21.27
CA ASN A 44 5.78 15.85 -21.03
C ASN A 44 5.38 15.92 -19.55
N ALA A 45 5.22 14.78 -18.87
CA ALA A 45 4.91 14.74 -17.44
C ALA A 45 5.98 15.47 -16.62
N GLN A 46 7.26 15.23 -16.93
CA GLN A 46 8.37 15.94 -16.28
C GLN A 46 8.41 17.43 -16.63
N LEU A 47 8.17 17.77 -17.89
CA LEU A 47 8.12 19.17 -18.34
C LEU A 47 7.05 19.96 -17.58
N VAL A 48 5.82 19.44 -17.53
CA VAL A 48 4.70 20.08 -16.83
C VAL A 48 5.00 20.20 -15.33
N ALA A 49 5.49 19.13 -14.70
CA ALA A 49 5.84 19.16 -13.28
C ALA A 49 6.90 20.23 -12.96
N ARG A 50 7.98 20.29 -13.74
CA ARG A 50 9.05 21.29 -13.54
C ARG A 50 8.60 22.71 -13.87
N LEU A 51 7.79 22.88 -14.90
CA LEU A 51 7.31 24.19 -15.33
C LEU A 51 6.41 24.82 -14.26
N LEU A 52 5.60 24.01 -13.57
CA LEU A 52 4.58 24.49 -12.64
C LEU A 52 5.00 24.44 -11.17
N GLU A 53 6.16 23.86 -10.85
CA GLU A 53 6.69 23.79 -9.49
C GLU A 53 6.81 25.20 -8.89
N GLY A 54 6.22 25.40 -7.72
CA GLY A 54 6.23 26.66 -6.98
C GLY A 54 5.31 27.75 -7.54
N LYS A 55 4.67 27.55 -8.70
CA LYS A 55 3.81 28.58 -9.32
C LYS A 55 2.51 28.77 -8.55
N PRO A 56 2.04 30.03 -8.37
CA PRO A 56 0.71 30.30 -7.83
C PRO A 56 -0.39 29.62 -8.65
N LEU A 57 -1.46 29.16 -8.00
CA LEU A 57 -2.53 28.42 -8.71
C LEU A 57 -3.13 29.20 -9.88
N ALA A 58 -3.30 30.52 -9.75
CA ALA A 58 -3.87 31.35 -10.81
C ALA A 58 -2.97 31.35 -12.06
N GLU A 59 -1.67 31.55 -11.87
CA GLU A 59 -0.68 31.53 -12.94
C GLU A 59 -0.58 30.13 -13.57
N ALA A 60 -0.59 29.08 -12.75
CA ALA A 60 -0.56 27.71 -13.25
C ALA A 60 -1.75 27.38 -14.17
N LEU A 61 -2.96 27.84 -13.83
CA LEU A 61 -4.16 27.60 -14.63
C LEU A 61 -4.10 28.25 -16.02
N GLU A 62 -3.41 29.38 -16.17
CA GLU A 62 -3.22 30.05 -17.47
C GLU A 62 -2.42 29.18 -18.46
N TYR A 63 -1.49 28.37 -17.96
CA TYR A 63 -0.71 27.44 -18.80
C TYR A 63 -1.43 26.13 -19.10
N LEU A 64 -2.40 25.76 -18.27
CA LEU A 64 -2.91 24.39 -18.23
C LEU A 64 -4.18 24.16 -19.05
N VAL A 65 -5.00 25.20 -19.26
CA VAL A 65 -6.36 25.09 -19.81
C VAL A 65 -6.38 25.18 -21.33
N GLY A 66 -7.21 24.35 -21.97
CA GLY A 66 -7.54 24.42 -23.40
C GLY A 66 -6.54 23.70 -24.30
N ILE A 67 -5.70 22.83 -23.74
CA ILE A 67 -4.72 22.05 -24.50
C ILE A 67 -5.38 20.73 -24.87
N ASP A 68 -5.74 20.54 -26.15
CA ASP A 68 -6.27 19.25 -26.59
C ASP A 68 -5.16 18.25 -26.95
N CYS A 69 -5.37 16.99 -26.60
CA CYS A 69 -4.50 15.87 -26.97
C CYS A 69 -5.32 14.70 -27.51
N ARG A 70 -6.31 14.24 -26.73
CA ARG A 70 -7.26 13.20 -27.13
C ARG A 70 -8.54 13.37 -26.32
N ASN A 71 -9.67 12.91 -26.88
CA ASN A 71 -10.97 12.96 -26.20
C ASN A 71 -11.37 14.38 -25.74
N GLY A 72 -10.89 15.43 -26.43
CA GLY A 72 -11.19 16.82 -26.08
C GLY A 72 -10.53 17.32 -24.79
N THR A 73 -9.42 16.71 -24.36
CA THR A 73 -8.67 17.07 -23.14
C THR A 73 -7.20 16.64 -23.26
N SER A 74 -6.36 17.12 -22.36
CA SER A 74 -4.98 16.66 -22.16
C SER A 74 -4.59 16.47 -20.69
N CYS A 75 -3.38 15.94 -20.44
CA CYS A 75 -2.85 15.83 -19.08
C CYS A 75 -2.76 17.20 -18.37
N PRO A 76 -2.25 18.27 -19.02
CA PRO A 76 -2.39 19.63 -18.52
C PRO A 76 -3.84 20.05 -18.18
N ASP A 77 -4.79 19.83 -19.09
CA ASP A 77 -6.19 20.20 -18.84
C ASP A 77 -6.78 19.47 -17.62
N GLN A 78 -6.47 18.17 -17.48
CA GLN A 78 -6.91 17.39 -16.33
C GLN A 78 -6.25 17.86 -15.02
N LEU A 79 -5.00 18.36 -15.06
CA LEU A 79 -4.38 19.01 -13.92
C LEU A 79 -5.09 20.34 -13.58
N ALA A 80 -5.49 21.13 -14.58
CA ALA A 80 -6.28 22.34 -14.36
C ALA A 80 -7.63 22.03 -13.70
N ALA A 81 -8.32 20.98 -14.15
CA ALA A 81 -9.55 20.51 -13.52
C ALA A 81 -9.31 20.10 -12.05
N ALA A 82 -8.24 19.34 -11.79
CA ALA A 82 -7.86 18.92 -10.45
C ALA A 82 -7.56 20.10 -9.51
N VAL A 83 -6.80 21.09 -9.98
CA VAL A 83 -6.48 22.31 -9.22
C VAL A 83 -7.74 23.13 -8.92
N THR A 84 -8.63 23.25 -9.90
CA THR A 84 -9.91 23.95 -9.74
C THR A 84 -10.79 23.26 -8.70
N ALA A 85 -10.88 21.93 -8.76
CA ALA A 85 -11.60 21.11 -7.78
C ALA A 85 -11.00 21.20 -6.36
N ALA A 86 -9.67 21.27 -6.24
CA ALA A 86 -9.01 21.48 -4.95
C ALA A 86 -9.32 22.89 -4.40
N LYS A 87 -9.33 23.91 -5.26
CA LYS A 87 -9.58 25.32 -4.89
C LYS A 87 -11.02 25.55 -4.44
N ASN A 88 -12.01 24.92 -5.08
CA ASN A 88 -13.42 25.08 -4.74
C ASN A 88 -13.91 24.09 -3.65
N GLY A 89 -13.05 23.17 -3.21
CA GLY A 89 -13.34 22.20 -2.17
C GLY A 89 -14.07 20.94 -2.62
N SER A 90 -14.32 20.75 -3.93
CA SER A 90 -14.93 19.52 -4.44
C SER A 90 -13.95 18.35 -4.50
N LEU A 91 -12.64 18.61 -4.45
CA LEU A 91 -11.60 17.61 -4.23
C LEU A 91 -11.04 17.78 -2.82
N THR A 92 -11.28 16.80 -1.96
CA THR A 92 -10.76 16.79 -0.59
C THR A 92 -9.26 16.48 -0.58
N PRO A 93 -8.49 16.96 0.41
CA PRO A 93 -7.13 16.50 0.63
C PRO A 93 -7.08 14.97 0.74
N ALA A 94 -6.02 14.38 0.19
CA ALA A 94 -5.77 12.96 0.28
C ALA A 94 -5.43 12.57 1.72
N GLU A 95 -5.98 11.45 2.17
CA GLU A 95 -5.55 10.75 3.39
C GLU A 95 -4.05 10.44 3.32
N SER A 96 -3.39 10.24 4.45
CA SER A 96 -1.96 9.99 4.57
C SER A 96 -1.55 8.63 4.01
N PHE A 97 -2.47 7.66 4.01
CA PHE A 97 -2.31 6.38 3.34
C PHE A 97 -3.58 5.96 2.59
N ARG A 98 -3.42 5.01 1.67
CA ARG A 98 -4.49 4.41 0.87
C ARG A 98 -4.97 3.13 1.54
N VAL A 99 -6.28 3.04 1.73
CA VAL A 99 -6.99 1.82 2.13
C VAL A 99 -7.65 1.18 0.91
N HIS A 100 -7.36 -0.09 0.65
CA HIS A 100 -8.13 -0.91 -0.28
C HIS A 100 -9.09 -1.82 0.47
N THR A 101 -10.24 -2.13 -0.15
CA THR A 101 -11.24 -3.03 0.42
C THR A 101 -11.36 -4.27 -0.45
N ASP A 102 -11.08 -5.43 0.12
CA ASP A 102 -11.62 -6.67 -0.45
C ASP A 102 -13.13 -6.68 -0.20
N ALA A 103 -13.91 -6.54 -1.28
CA ALA A 103 -15.36 -6.40 -1.21
C ALA A 103 -16.08 -7.74 -0.99
N SER A 104 -15.39 -8.86 -1.18
CA SER A 104 -15.93 -10.18 -0.94
C SER A 104 -15.79 -10.56 0.54
N ASP A 105 -16.84 -11.17 1.08
CA ASP A 105 -16.75 -11.89 2.34
C ASP A 105 -16.00 -13.22 2.12
N ARG A 106 -14.92 -13.46 2.87
CA ARG A 106 -14.01 -14.60 2.66
C ARG A 106 -14.14 -15.65 3.76
N GLY A 107 -14.14 -16.93 3.41
CA GLY A 107 -14.05 -18.03 4.37
C GLY A 107 -12.59 -18.42 4.68
N ARG A 108 -11.75 -18.46 3.64
CA ARG A 108 -10.34 -18.85 3.72
C ARG A 108 -9.44 -18.01 2.82
N VAL A 109 -8.37 -17.45 3.38
CA VAL A 109 -7.39 -16.61 2.66
C VAL A 109 -5.96 -17.09 2.85
N GLY A 110 -5.13 -16.88 1.83
CA GLY A 110 -3.70 -17.13 1.84
C GLY A 110 -2.92 -15.85 2.09
N LEU A 111 -1.93 -15.90 2.96
CA LEU A 111 -1.13 -14.77 3.40
C LEU A 111 0.33 -14.99 3.01
N ILE A 112 0.90 -14.04 2.26
CA ILE A 112 2.31 -14.03 1.86
C ILE A 112 2.93 -12.71 2.29
N SER A 113 4.20 -12.69 2.64
CA SER A 113 4.94 -11.45 2.90
C SER A 113 6.37 -11.52 2.41
N ALA A 114 6.97 -10.36 2.11
CA ALA A 114 8.40 -10.23 1.81
C ALA A 114 8.88 -11.23 0.74
N ILE A 115 8.27 -11.15 -0.44
CA ILE A 115 8.66 -11.95 -1.61
C ILE A 115 9.99 -11.47 -2.22
N GLU A 116 10.40 -10.23 -1.94
CA GLU A 116 11.68 -9.64 -2.32
C GLU A 116 11.95 -9.80 -3.85
N GLY A 117 10.92 -9.53 -4.67
CA GLY A 117 11.02 -9.57 -6.13
C GLY A 117 10.93 -10.96 -6.77
N ASN A 118 10.89 -12.05 -6.00
CA ASN A 118 10.97 -13.40 -6.54
C ASN A 118 9.62 -13.95 -7.03
N HIS A 119 9.36 -13.83 -8.33
CA HIS A 119 8.13 -14.31 -8.96
C HIS A 119 7.98 -15.84 -8.96
N LEU A 120 9.07 -16.60 -8.90
CA LEU A 120 9.04 -18.06 -8.87
C LEU A 120 8.52 -18.56 -7.52
N ILE A 121 8.90 -17.89 -6.43
CA ILE A 121 8.36 -18.18 -5.10
C ILE A 121 6.86 -17.89 -5.08
N LEU A 122 6.41 -16.76 -5.63
CA LEU A 122 4.97 -16.44 -5.71
C LEU A 122 4.19 -17.54 -6.43
N GLU A 123 4.66 -17.97 -7.61
CA GLU A 123 4.01 -19.03 -8.39
C GLU A 123 3.93 -20.35 -7.63
N LYS A 124 5.01 -20.76 -6.95
CA LYS A 124 5.01 -21.98 -6.14
C LYS A 124 4.03 -21.90 -4.97
N LEU A 125 4.00 -20.76 -4.27
CA LEU A 125 3.07 -20.55 -3.17
C LEU A 125 1.61 -20.57 -3.65
N ILE A 126 1.30 -19.88 -4.75
CA ILE A 126 -0.04 -19.91 -5.34
C ILE A 126 -0.42 -21.32 -5.79
N GLY A 127 0.50 -22.06 -6.42
CA GLY A 127 0.27 -23.46 -6.77
C GLY A 127 -0.03 -24.34 -5.55
N HIS A 128 0.66 -24.11 -4.43
CA HIS A 128 0.38 -24.79 -3.17
C HIS A 128 -0.96 -24.38 -2.55
N MET A 129 -1.40 -23.13 -2.74
CA MET A 129 -2.70 -22.65 -2.26
C MET A 129 -3.88 -23.28 -3.02
N GLN A 130 -3.69 -23.69 -4.28
CA GLN A 130 -4.75 -24.32 -5.08
C GLN A 130 -5.27 -25.63 -4.48
N SER A 131 -4.44 -26.36 -3.72
CA SER A 131 -4.85 -27.58 -3.03
C SER A 131 -5.58 -27.32 -1.70
N SER A 132 -5.67 -26.06 -1.25
CA SER A 132 -6.15 -25.67 0.08
C SER A 132 -7.44 -24.82 0.04
N GLU A 133 -8.14 -24.78 -1.10
CA GLU A 133 -9.39 -24.01 -1.30
C GLU A 133 -9.29 -22.53 -0.89
N ILE A 134 -8.14 -21.90 -1.15
CA ILE A 134 -7.93 -20.48 -0.86
C ILE A 134 -8.76 -19.60 -1.80
N GLU A 135 -9.56 -18.70 -1.23
CA GLU A 135 -10.46 -17.82 -1.98
C GLU A 135 -9.80 -16.52 -2.45
N ALA A 136 -8.81 -16.05 -1.69
CA ALA A 136 -8.03 -14.85 -1.99
C ALA A 136 -6.62 -14.96 -1.41
N CYS A 137 -5.65 -14.34 -2.09
CA CYS A 137 -4.28 -14.23 -1.62
C CYS A 137 -3.97 -12.77 -1.30
N TYR A 138 -3.49 -12.51 -0.08
CA TYR A 138 -3.01 -11.21 0.38
C TYR A 138 -1.48 -11.25 0.49
N CYS A 139 -0.80 -10.37 -0.24
CA CYS A 139 0.64 -10.28 -0.31
C CYS A 139 1.12 -8.97 0.32
N LEU A 140 1.79 -9.09 1.46
CA LEU A 140 2.21 -7.98 2.30
C LEU A 140 3.62 -7.53 1.96
N GLY A 141 3.70 -6.46 1.16
CA GLY A 141 4.88 -5.62 1.04
C GLY A 141 6.19 -6.32 0.67
N ASN A 142 7.23 -5.49 0.54
CA ASN A 142 8.54 -5.87 0.05
C ASN A 142 8.45 -6.74 -1.21
N LEU A 143 7.64 -6.27 -2.15
CA LEU A 143 7.44 -6.86 -3.47
C LEU A 143 8.66 -6.59 -4.37
N THR A 144 9.45 -5.58 -4.06
CA THR A 144 10.67 -5.25 -4.80
C THR A 144 11.88 -6.07 -4.37
N GLY A 145 12.71 -6.46 -5.35
CA GLY A 145 14.02 -7.09 -5.14
C GLY A 145 14.87 -7.01 -6.41
N ASP A 146 15.36 -8.15 -6.91
CA ASP A 146 16.02 -8.20 -8.23
C ASP A 146 15.07 -7.64 -9.32
N PRO A 147 15.44 -6.57 -10.07
CA PRO A 147 14.57 -5.91 -11.03
C PRO A 147 14.18 -6.78 -12.21
N ALA A 148 15.04 -7.71 -12.62
CA ALA A 148 14.70 -8.66 -13.68
C ALA A 148 13.49 -9.51 -13.26
N GLN A 149 13.44 -9.91 -11.99
CA GLN A 149 12.37 -10.72 -11.44
C GLN A 149 11.18 -9.87 -10.97
N THR A 150 11.41 -8.64 -10.52
CA THR A 150 10.37 -7.74 -10.00
C THR A 150 9.32 -7.44 -11.08
N LYS A 151 9.74 -7.20 -12.33
CA LYS A 151 8.81 -7.00 -13.45
C LYS A 151 7.90 -8.20 -13.67
N ASP A 152 8.46 -9.40 -13.58
CA ASP A 152 7.69 -10.63 -13.72
C ASP A 152 6.79 -10.87 -12.51
N LEU A 153 7.23 -10.51 -11.29
CA LEU A 153 6.42 -10.56 -10.08
C LEU A 153 5.17 -9.69 -10.23
N ILE A 154 5.31 -8.44 -10.67
CA ILE A 154 4.18 -7.53 -10.90
C ILE A 154 3.20 -8.15 -11.90
N ARG A 155 3.71 -8.76 -12.98
CA ARG A 155 2.87 -9.45 -13.97
C ARG A 155 2.12 -10.62 -13.33
N LYS A 156 2.78 -11.41 -12.48
CA LYS A 156 2.17 -12.57 -11.81
C LYS A 156 1.14 -12.17 -10.75
N ILE A 157 1.42 -11.16 -9.92
CA ILE A 157 0.45 -10.58 -8.97
C ILE A 157 -0.84 -10.20 -9.70
N ARG A 158 -0.73 -9.52 -10.84
CA ARG A 158 -1.91 -9.13 -11.65
C ARG A 158 -2.62 -10.34 -12.27
N ALA A 159 -1.88 -11.29 -12.82
CA ALA A 159 -2.44 -12.48 -13.45
C ALA A 159 -3.26 -13.32 -12.47
N HIS A 160 -2.76 -13.46 -11.24
CA HIS A 160 -3.40 -14.22 -10.16
C HIS A 160 -4.40 -13.41 -9.35
N LYS A 161 -4.59 -12.11 -9.66
CA LYS A 161 -5.46 -11.19 -8.90
C LYS A 161 -5.12 -11.17 -7.41
N THR A 162 -3.84 -11.32 -7.07
CA THR A 162 -3.35 -11.24 -5.69
C THR A 162 -3.50 -9.81 -5.18
N PHE A 163 -4.08 -9.64 -3.99
CA PHE A 163 -4.13 -8.33 -3.34
C PHE A 163 -2.75 -8.02 -2.80
N ALA A 164 -2.10 -7.00 -3.36
CA ALA A 164 -0.79 -6.57 -2.91
C ALA A 164 -0.92 -5.25 -2.15
N ILE A 165 -0.30 -5.18 -0.97
CA ILE A 165 -0.10 -3.93 -0.25
C ILE A 165 1.37 -3.52 -0.29
N GLN A 166 1.63 -2.24 -0.09
CA GLN A 166 2.96 -1.68 -0.08
C GLN A 166 3.70 -2.02 1.22
N GLY A 167 4.99 -2.34 1.13
CA GLY A 167 5.91 -2.42 2.25
C GLY A 167 6.93 -1.29 2.26
N ALA A 168 7.83 -1.33 3.24
CA ALA A 168 8.83 -0.29 3.42
C ALA A 168 9.76 -0.15 2.20
N ASN A 169 10.22 -1.27 1.62
CA ASN A 169 11.06 -1.23 0.43
C ASN A 169 10.28 -0.67 -0.77
N ASP A 170 9.05 -1.12 -0.96
CA ASP A 170 8.19 -0.70 -2.06
C ASP A 170 7.89 0.81 -2.01
N TRP A 171 7.74 1.38 -0.81
CA TRP A 171 7.57 2.80 -0.61
C TRP A 171 8.80 3.59 -1.05
N CYS A 172 9.99 3.20 -0.59
CA CYS A 172 11.23 3.85 -1.00
C CYS A 172 11.42 3.79 -2.53
N TYR A 173 11.11 2.64 -3.14
CA TYR A 173 11.21 2.42 -4.57
C TYR A 173 10.18 3.22 -5.37
N ALA A 174 8.96 3.34 -4.87
CA ALA A 174 7.97 4.23 -5.45
C ALA A 174 8.48 5.69 -5.46
N GLN A 175 9.26 6.11 -4.47
CA GLN A 175 9.77 7.48 -4.36
C GLN A 175 11.06 7.77 -5.14
N GLY A 176 11.68 6.79 -5.81
CA GLY A 176 13.00 7.02 -6.44
C GLY A 176 14.16 6.91 -5.44
N GLN A 177 13.94 6.29 -4.28
CA GLN A 177 14.90 6.16 -3.20
C GLN A 177 15.35 4.70 -3.02
N GLU A 178 15.88 4.10 -4.07
CA GLU A 178 16.33 2.70 -4.03
C GLU A 178 17.46 2.45 -3.03
N LYS A 179 17.53 1.21 -2.54
CA LYS A 179 18.68 0.75 -1.77
C LYS A 179 19.90 0.65 -2.69
N LYS A 180 21.07 1.10 -2.21
CA LYS A 180 22.33 1.10 -3.00
C LYS A 180 22.68 -0.26 -3.62
N CYS A 181 22.28 -1.37 -3.00
CA CYS A 181 22.59 -2.73 -3.43
C CYS A 181 21.58 -3.33 -4.41
N MET A 182 20.55 -2.58 -4.80
CA MET A 182 19.47 -3.08 -5.65
C MET A 182 19.26 -2.10 -6.81
N PRO A 183 19.12 -2.57 -8.07
CA PRO A 183 19.05 -1.68 -9.22
C PRO A 183 17.73 -0.89 -9.30
N PRO A 184 17.72 0.23 -10.05
CA PRO A 184 16.54 1.08 -10.20
C PRO A 184 15.42 0.36 -10.97
N LEU A 185 14.16 0.70 -10.64
CA LEU A 185 13.00 0.26 -11.41
C LEU A 185 12.69 1.21 -12.58
N GLU A 186 12.07 0.66 -13.62
CA GLU A 186 11.46 1.46 -14.68
C GLU A 186 10.29 2.30 -14.13
N GLN A 187 10.04 3.47 -14.74
CA GLN A 187 8.98 4.39 -14.28
C GLN A 187 7.61 3.71 -14.16
N LYS A 188 7.25 2.83 -15.10
CA LYS A 188 5.95 2.14 -15.10
C LYS A 188 5.75 1.24 -13.88
N ASP A 189 6.83 0.66 -13.35
CA ASP A 189 6.79 -0.26 -12.22
C ASP A 189 6.75 0.55 -10.92
N ARG A 190 7.48 1.67 -10.86
CA ARG A 190 7.36 2.66 -9.77
C ARG A 190 5.94 3.20 -9.67
N ASP A 191 5.35 3.60 -10.80
CA ASP A 191 3.96 4.09 -10.88
C ASP A 191 2.94 3.05 -10.43
N TRP A 192 3.25 1.76 -10.59
CA TRP A 192 2.42 0.69 -10.04
C TRP A 192 2.55 0.63 -8.52
N LEU A 193 3.77 0.66 -7.98
CA LEU A 193 4.01 0.69 -6.53
C LEU A 193 3.35 1.92 -5.85
N LEU A 194 3.43 3.11 -6.46
CA LEU A 194 2.78 4.33 -5.96
C LEU A 194 1.26 4.21 -5.77
N ARG A 195 0.62 3.35 -6.57
CA ARG A 195 -0.83 3.15 -6.55
C ARG A 195 -1.26 2.01 -5.62
N LEU A 196 -0.31 1.23 -5.10
CA LEU A 196 -0.65 0.17 -4.15
C LEU A 196 -1.21 0.79 -2.85
N PRO A 197 -2.20 0.12 -2.24
CA PRO A 197 -2.64 0.47 -0.91
C PRO A 197 -1.55 0.19 0.12
N GLN A 198 -1.51 0.97 1.20
CA GLN A 198 -0.69 0.64 2.36
C GLN A 198 -1.48 -0.22 3.36
N VAL A 199 -2.82 -0.12 3.34
CA VAL A 199 -3.72 -0.92 4.17
C VAL A 199 -4.73 -1.65 3.29
N LEU A 200 -4.90 -2.95 3.52
CA LEU A 200 -6.02 -3.72 2.98
C LEU A 200 -6.99 -4.03 4.11
N ARG A 201 -8.25 -3.64 3.96
CA ARG A 201 -9.33 -4.11 4.83
C ARG A 201 -10.09 -5.25 4.14
N PHE A 202 -10.55 -6.20 4.92
CA PHE A 202 -11.29 -7.36 4.45
C PHE A 202 -12.34 -7.79 5.47
N GLN A 203 -13.21 -8.70 5.07
CA GLN A 203 -14.21 -9.32 5.94
C GLN A 203 -14.09 -10.84 5.82
N MET A 204 -14.21 -11.52 6.96
CA MET A 204 -14.32 -12.98 7.03
C MET A 204 -15.50 -13.35 7.93
N GLN A 205 -16.61 -13.75 7.30
CA GLN A 205 -17.90 -13.95 7.94
C GLN A 205 -18.31 -12.70 8.74
N GLN A 206 -18.43 -12.81 10.07
CA GLN A 206 -18.78 -11.69 10.95
C GLN A 206 -17.55 -10.92 11.47
N LYS A 207 -16.33 -11.29 11.07
CA LYS A 207 -15.09 -10.70 11.56
C LYS A 207 -14.55 -9.69 10.55
N LYS A 208 -14.14 -8.52 11.04
CA LYS A 208 -13.48 -7.50 10.22
C LYS A 208 -11.97 -7.65 10.36
N GLY A 209 -11.26 -7.53 9.25
CA GLY A 209 -9.80 -7.65 9.23
C GLY A 209 -9.13 -6.46 8.59
N MET A 210 -7.90 -6.20 9.03
CA MET A 210 -6.98 -5.30 8.35
C MET A 210 -5.61 -5.95 8.16
N VAL A 211 -4.94 -5.50 7.11
CA VAL A 211 -3.59 -5.91 6.74
C VAL A 211 -2.77 -4.66 6.46
N PHE A 212 -1.61 -4.53 7.08
CA PHE A 212 -0.63 -3.49 6.78
C PHE A 212 0.78 -4.08 6.89
N PHE A 213 1.81 -3.45 6.33
CA PHE A 213 3.14 -4.06 6.39
C PHE A 213 3.86 -3.80 7.72
N GLY A 214 3.97 -2.54 8.14
CA GLY A 214 4.75 -2.19 9.33
C GLY A 214 4.95 -0.69 9.60
N ASP A 215 5.87 -0.40 10.51
CA ASP A 215 6.19 0.91 11.10
C ASP A 215 6.48 2.05 10.10
N TYR A 216 6.87 1.72 8.86
CA TYR A 216 7.12 2.73 7.84
C TYR A 216 5.89 3.59 7.55
N ILE A 217 4.69 3.07 7.84
CA ILE A 217 3.44 3.81 7.69
C ILE A 217 3.42 5.09 8.54
N GLN A 218 4.02 5.05 9.73
CA GLN A 218 4.13 6.20 10.65
C GLN A 218 5.09 7.28 10.14
N ARG A 219 5.90 6.96 9.11
CA ARG A 219 6.83 7.87 8.44
C ARG A 219 6.28 8.38 7.11
N LEU A 220 5.04 8.04 6.76
CA LEU A 220 4.42 8.58 5.56
C LEU A 220 4.25 10.10 5.69
N PRO A 221 4.38 10.85 4.59
CA PRO A 221 4.09 12.27 4.58
C PRO A 221 2.67 12.53 5.11
N ASP A 222 2.57 13.48 6.04
CA ASP A 222 1.29 13.92 6.61
C ASP A 222 0.52 12.82 7.37
N TYR A 223 1.21 11.78 7.87
CA TYR A 223 0.60 10.73 8.70
C TYR A 223 -0.23 11.32 9.84
N SER A 224 -1.45 10.82 9.99
CA SER A 224 -2.44 11.34 10.94
C SER A 224 -2.98 10.21 11.82
N ASP A 225 -2.92 10.43 13.13
CA ASP A 225 -3.49 9.51 14.13
C ASP A 225 -5.03 9.47 14.10
N PHE A 226 -5.67 10.36 13.34
CA PHE A 226 -7.13 10.46 13.22
C PHE A 226 -7.68 9.69 12.00
N GLU A 227 -6.82 9.12 11.18
CA GLU A 227 -7.25 8.34 10.01
C GLU A 227 -7.73 6.93 10.39
N PRO A 228 -8.62 6.32 9.59
CA PRO A 228 -9.09 4.96 9.84
C PRO A 228 -7.93 3.97 10.01
N PHE A 229 -8.00 3.12 11.03
CA PHE A 229 -6.97 2.14 11.39
C PHE A 229 -5.67 2.69 11.99
N ALA A 230 -5.49 4.01 12.11
CA ALA A 230 -4.25 4.60 12.65
C ALA A 230 -3.99 4.14 14.10
N LEU A 231 -5.04 3.98 14.90
CA LEU A 231 -4.96 3.47 16.26
C LEU A 231 -4.36 2.05 16.31
N GLU A 232 -4.92 1.12 15.54
CA GLU A 232 -4.46 -0.26 15.44
C GLU A 232 -3.02 -0.35 14.96
N MET A 233 -2.68 0.41 13.91
CA MET A 233 -1.33 0.43 13.36
C MET A 233 -0.33 1.00 14.36
N ASN A 234 -0.63 2.14 14.98
CA ASN A 234 0.25 2.76 15.97
C ASN A 234 0.52 1.84 17.15
N MET A 235 -0.52 1.16 17.63
CA MET A 235 -0.40 0.19 18.71
C MET A 235 0.46 -1.00 18.33
N VAL A 236 0.18 -1.64 17.20
CA VAL A 236 0.98 -2.78 16.74
C VAL A 236 2.42 -2.36 16.49
N CYS A 237 2.66 -1.20 15.87
CA CYS A 237 4.01 -0.71 15.58
C CYS A 237 4.81 -0.37 16.85
N GLY A 238 4.17 0.23 17.86
CA GLY A 238 4.83 0.58 19.12
C GLY A 238 5.10 -0.62 20.03
N LEU A 239 4.26 -1.66 19.96
CA LEU A 239 4.30 -2.78 20.90
C LEU A 239 4.90 -4.06 20.35
N THR A 240 5.21 -4.14 19.06
CA THR A 240 5.66 -5.40 18.42
C THR A 240 6.93 -5.97 19.05
N ASN A 241 7.87 -5.13 19.48
CA ASN A 241 9.06 -5.57 20.22
C ASN A 241 8.72 -6.19 21.58
N PHE A 242 7.53 -5.89 22.11
CA PHE A 242 7.02 -6.35 23.40
C PHE A 242 5.90 -7.38 23.26
N MET A 243 5.42 -7.72 22.07
CA MET A 243 4.43 -8.80 21.89
C MET A 243 4.99 -10.20 22.27
N GLN A 244 6.27 -10.27 22.66
CA GLN A 244 6.93 -11.43 23.25
C GLN A 244 7.01 -11.35 24.79
N ASP A 245 6.56 -10.25 25.38
CA ASP A 245 6.62 -9.92 26.80
C ASP A 245 5.19 -9.75 27.34
N GLU A 246 4.75 -10.65 28.21
CA GLU A 246 3.39 -10.62 28.79
C GLU A 246 3.11 -9.34 29.60
N THR A 247 4.14 -8.61 30.02
CA THR A 247 3.99 -7.39 30.84
C THR A 247 3.30 -6.24 30.11
N VAL A 248 3.25 -6.25 28.77
CA VAL A 248 2.57 -5.19 27.99
C VAL A 248 1.10 -5.48 27.68
N PHE A 249 0.61 -6.70 27.95
CA PHE A 249 -0.77 -7.06 27.64
C PHE A 249 -1.82 -6.17 28.33
N PRO A 250 -1.67 -5.76 29.60
CA PRO A 250 -2.65 -4.88 30.24
C PRO A 250 -2.83 -3.53 29.53
N ALA A 251 -1.75 -2.95 28.98
CA ALA A 251 -1.82 -1.70 28.23
C ALA A 251 -2.54 -1.89 26.89
N LEU A 252 -2.31 -3.03 26.23
CA LEU A 252 -2.97 -3.38 24.98
C LEU A 252 -4.47 -3.64 25.19
N GLU A 253 -4.84 -4.38 26.23
CA GLU A 253 -6.24 -4.67 26.60
C GLU A 253 -7.06 -3.40 26.86
N ALA A 254 -6.44 -2.35 27.41
CA ALA A 254 -7.12 -1.08 27.64
C ALA A 254 -7.51 -0.33 26.35
N MET A 255 -6.78 -0.58 25.25
CA MET A 255 -6.99 0.14 23.98
C MET A 255 -7.78 -0.68 22.95
N ILE A 256 -7.72 -2.01 23.04
CA ILE A 256 -8.46 -2.94 22.15
C ILE A 256 -9.96 -2.63 22.01
N PRO A 257 -10.71 -2.19 23.04
CA PRO A 257 -12.12 -1.85 22.88
C PRO A 257 -12.41 -0.74 21.85
N GLN A 258 -11.40 0.06 21.49
CA GLN A 258 -11.51 1.13 20.49
C GLN A 258 -11.18 0.64 19.07
N PHE A 259 -10.69 -0.60 18.92
CA PHE A 259 -10.33 -1.16 17.61
C PHE A 259 -11.57 -1.41 16.78
N GLN A 260 -11.48 -1.08 15.50
CA GLN A 260 -12.55 -1.21 14.51
C GLN A 260 -12.60 -2.59 13.85
N VAL A 261 -11.54 -3.38 14.05
CA VAL A 261 -11.32 -4.69 13.43
C VAL A 261 -11.12 -5.78 14.48
N ASP A 262 -11.33 -7.02 14.07
CA ASP A 262 -11.15 -8.24 14.86
C ASP A 262 -9.82 -8.93 14.57
N ILE A 263 -9.30 -8.77 13.35
CA ILE A 263 -8.09 -9.42 12.86
C ILE A 263 -7.11 -8.35 12.38
N ILE A 264 -5.89 -8.34 12.92
CA ILE A 264 -4.83 -7.41 12.56
C ILE A 264 -3.62 -8.19 12.05
N ILE A 265 -3.33 -8.06 10.76
CA ILE A 265 -2.25 -8.78 10.09
C ILE A 265 -1.12 -7.79 9.74
N PHE A 266 0.10 -8.14 10.11
CA PHE A 266 1.29 -7.31 9.88
C PHE A 266 2.53 -8.14 9.59
N SER A 267 3.62 -7.51 9.14
CA SER A 267 4.85 -8.25 8.79
C SER A 267 6.15 -7.65 9.35
N GLN A 268 6.10 -6.55 10.09
CA GLN A 268 7.33 -5.86 10.52
C GLN A 268 8.30 -6.69 11.36
N LEU A 269 7.80 -7.67 12.12
CA LEU A 269 8.66 -8.58 12.90
C LEU A 269 9.47 -9.54 12.03
N LYS A 270 9.03 -9.76 10.78
CA LYS A 270 9.60 -10.75 9.84
C LYS A 270 9.68 -12.15 10.45
N LYS A 271 8.70 -12.48 11.28
CA LYS A 271 8.56 -13.76 11.98
C LYS A 271 7.09 -14.13 12.01
N TRP A 272 6.81 -15.41 11.80
CA TRP A 272 5.47 -15.95 11.96
C TRP A 272 5.06 -15.88 13.43
N GLY A 273 3.85 -15.41 13.70
CA GLY A 273 3.29 -15.36 15.05
C GLY A 273 1.78 -15.10 15.03
N HIS A 274 1.09 -15.61 16.05
CA HIS A 274 -0.35 -15.43 16.23
C HIS A 274 -0.64 -15.29 17.72
N TRP A 275 -1.31 -14.19 18.07
CA TRP A 275 -1.69 -13.87 19.44
C TRP A 275 -3.17 -13.52 19.49
N HIS A 276 -3.88 -14.11 20.45
CA HIS A 276 -5.27 -13.78 20.73
C HIS A 276 -5.34 -12.98 22.02
N ILE A 277 -5.75 -11.70 21.94
CA ILE A 277 -5.74 -10.77 23.07
C ILE A 277 -7.05 -10.00 23.08
N ALA A 278 -7.75 -10.01 24.23
CA ALA A 278 -9.06 -9.36 24.43
C ALA A 278 -10.06 -9.53 23.26
N GLY A 279 -10.17 -10.76 22.72
CA GLY A 279 -11.11 -11.09 21.66
C GLY A 279 -10.68 -10.67 20.24
N LYS A 280 -9.42 -10.25 20.07
CA LYS A 280 -8.82 -9.83 18.80
C LYS A 280 -7.64 -10.72 18.44
N ASP A 281 -7.44 -10.94 17.15
CA ASP A 281 -6.37 -11.77 16.61
C ASP A 281 -5.29 -10.89 15.96
N PHE A 282 -4.07 -11.01 16.46
CA PHE A 282 -2.89 -10.35 15.92
C PHE A 282 -2.03 -11.39 15.22
N ILE A 283 -1.74 -11.18 13.94
CA ILE A 283 -1.01 -12.15 13.11
C ILE A 283 0.20 -11.47 12.50
N SER A 284 1.39 -11.92 12.87
CA SER A 284 2.63 -11.52 12.25
C SER A 284 3.02 -12.50 11.16
N LEU A 285 3.32 -12.00 9.97
CA LEU A 285 3.82 -12.80 8.86
C LEU A 285 5.34 -12.88 8.87
N GLY A 286 5.84 -14.09 8.62
CA GLY A 286 7.23 -14.34 8.28
C GLY A 286 7.50 -14.13 6.78
N PRO A 287 8.77 -14.15 6.37
CA PRO A 287 9.12 -14.03 4.96
C PRO A 287 8.63 -15.25 4.16
N ALA A 288 8.26 -15.01 2.90
CA ALA A 288 7.83 -16.04 1.95
C ALA A 288 8.91 -17.12 1.72
N SER A 289 10.18 -16.79 1.98
CA SER A 289 11.30 -17.72 1.95
C SER A 289 12.36 -17.36 2.96
N ASP A 290 12.96 -18.39 3.56
CA ASP A 290 14.12 -18.32 4.43
C ASP A 290 15.06 -19.52 4.18
N ALA A 291 16.02 -19.74 5.07
CA ALA A 291 16.95 -20.87 4.98
C ALA A 291 16.28 -22.25 5.07
N ASN A 292 15.04 -22.34 5.57
CA ASN A 292 14.30 -23.58 5.79
C ASN A 292 13.33 -23.90 4.64
N GLY A 293 13.15 -22.99 3.67
CA GLY A 293 12.33 -23.22 2.48
C GLY A 293 11.41 -22.05 2.16
N ILE A 294 10.23 -22.37 1.64
CA ILE A 294 9.17 -21.38 1.37
C ILE A 294 7.97 -21.62 2.29
N SER A 295 7.35 -20.54 2.73
CA SER A 295 6.21 -20.59 3.65
C SER A 295 5.15 -19.55 3.32
N TRP A 296 3.92 -19.84 3.70
CA TRP A 296 2.77 -18.93 3.61
C TRP A 296 1.81 -19.19 4.79
N GLY A 297 0.93 -18.24 5.08
CA GLY A 297 -0.06 -18.37 6.15
C GLY A 297 -1.44 -18.71 5.60
N GLN A 298 -2.08 -19.76 6.12
CA GLN A 298 -3.50 -20.01 5.91
C GLN A 298 -4.28 -19.36 7.05
N LEU A 299 -5.25 -18.53 6.71
CA LEU A 299 -6.18 -17.93 7.65
C LEU A 299 -7.60 -18.35 7.27
N GLU A 300 -8.34 -18.89 8.23
CA GLU A 300 -9.73 -19.31 8.03
C GLU A 300 -10.58 -19.02 9.26
N VAL A 301 -11.89 -18.95 9.06
CA VAL A 301 -12.87 -18.95 10.15
C VAL A 301 -13.51 -20.32 10.23
N ALA A 302 -13.21 -21.06 11.30
CA ALA A 302 -13.79 -22.37 11.59
C ALA A 302 -14.49 -22.31 12.95
N ASP A 303 -15.75 -22.78 13.01
CA ASP A 303 -16.57 -22.76 14.24
C ASP A 303 -16.59 -21.39 14.95
N GLU A 304 -16.78 -20.31 14.18
CA GLU A 304 -16.79 -18.90 14.63
C GLU A 304 -15.45 -18.39 15.22
N LYS A 305 -14.38 -19.20 15.14
CA LYS A 305 -13.03 -18.87 15.61
C LYS A 305 -12.07 -18.65 14.46
N ILE A 306 -11.09 -17.79 14.71
CA ILE A 306 -9.96 -17.58 13.79
C ILE A 306 -8.98 -18.74 13.95
N GLU A 307 -8.72 -19.44 12.85
CA GLU A 307 -7.63 -20.41 12.74
C GLU A 307 -6.54 -19.86 11.83
N PHE A 308 -5.32 -19.84 12.34
CA PHE A 308 -4.14 -19.45 11.57
C PHE A 308 -3.09 -20.57 11.60
N LYS A 309 -2.59 -20.95 10.42
CA LYS A 309 -1.60 -22.01 10.25
C LYS A 309 -0.48 -21.54 9.33
N VAL A 310 0.77 -21.81 9.70
CA VAL A 310 1.91 -21.61 8.81
C VAL A 310 2.07 -22.88 7.97
N MET A 311 2.01 -22.72 6.66
CA MET A 311 2.13 -23.78 5.69
C MET A 311 3.53 -23.74 5.07
N HIS A 312 4.15 -24.90 4.96
CA HIS A 312 5.47 -25.06 4.34
C HIS A 312 5.34 -25.78 3.02
N ALA A 313 5.97 -25.26 1.98
CA ALA A 313 6.07 -25.95 0.70
C ALA A 313 7.53 -26.28 0.40
N GLU A 314 7.78 -27.45 -0.22
CA GLU A 314 9.13 -27.84 -0.58
C GLU A 314 9.72 -26.87 -1.62
N TYR A 315 10.88 -26.29 -1.31
CA TYR A 315 11.69 -25.55 -2.27
C TYR A 315 13.01 -26.27 -2.48
N LYS A 316 13.05 -27.20 -3.44
CA LYS A 316 14.33 -27.61 -4.05
C LYS A 316 14.77 -26.46 -4.97
N GLY A 317 15.56 -25.54 -4.42
CA GLY A 317 16.26 -24.54 -5.21
C GLY A 317 17.36 -25.21 -6.03
N GLY A 318 17.31 -25.03 -7.35
CA GLY A 318 18.45 -25.26 -8.24
C GLY A 318 19.31 -24.00 -8.34
#